data_AF-A0A8T5ABP8-F1
#
_entry.id   AF-A0A8T5ABP8-F1
#
_cell.length_a   1.000
_cell.length_b   1.000
_cell.length_c   1.000
_cell.angle_alpha   90.00
_cell.angle_beta   90.00
_cell.angle_gamma   90.00
#
_symmetry.space_group_name_H-M   'P 1'
#
loop_
_entity.id
_entity.type
_entity.pdbx_description
1 polymer ?
#
loop_
_entity_poly.entity_id
_entity_poly.type
_entity_poly.pdbx_seq_one_letter_code
_entity_poly.pdbx_strand_id
1 'polypeptide(L)' 'MANLLRPIPEYIECPNCGSEVEIWSDEDETRCSSCGAIVVREQRFSCLEWCKYADRCREFIEKVKESRIGGI' A
#
# COMPACT_ATOMS: atom_id res chain seq x y z
N MET A 1 -11.55 -2.08 -3.43
CA MET A 1 -11.73 -0.61 -3.51
C MET A 1 -11.69 0.08 -2.13
N ALA A 2 -11.61 -0.63 -1.01
CA ALA A 2 -11.63 -0.03 0.34
C ALA A 2 -10.24 0.48 0.82
N ASN A 3 -9.17 -0.04 0.23
CA ASN A 3 -7.82 0.09 0.79
C ASN A 3 -7.13 1.43 0.48
N LEU A 4 -7.69 2.26 -0.41
CA LEU A 4 -7.13 3.56 -0.78
C LEU A 4 -7.26 4.62 0.34
N LEU A 5 -8.27 4.48 1.20
CA LEU A 5 -8.54 5.43 2.30
C LEU A 5 -8.24 4.84 3.68
N ARG A 6 -8.10 3.52 3.76
CA ARG A 6 -7.82 2.76 4.97
C ARG A 6 -6.93 1.59 4.58
N PRO A 7 -5.61 1.75 4.70
CA PRO A 7 -4.70 0.64 4.50
C PRO A 7 -5.08 -0.55 5.38
N ILE A 8 -4.93 -1.74 4.81
CA ILE A 8 -5.01 -2.99 5.57
C ILE A 8 -3.66 -3.67 5.52
N PRO A 9 -3.25 -4.37 6.59
CA PRO A 9 -2.07 -5.22 6.55
C PRO A 9 -2.38 -6.45 5.67
N GLU A 10 -1.42 -6.80 4.82
CA GLU A 10 -1.41 -8.02 4.01
C GLU A 10 -0.13 -8.80 4.34
N TYR A 11 -0.14 -10.12 4.16
CA TYR A 11 1.02 -10.96 4.40
C TYR A 11 1.45 -11.66 3.11
N ILE A 12 2.75 -11.55 2.79
CA ILE A 12 3.36 -12.17 1.61
C ILE A 12 4.60 -12.97 2.02
N GLU A 13 4.94 -14.00 1.23
CA GLU A 13 6.14 -14.80 1.48
C GLU A 13 7.39 -14.07 0.98
N CYS A 14 8.45 -14.03 1.81
CA CYS A 14 9.73 -13.47 1.40
C CYS A 14 10.39 -14.38 0.34
N PRO A 15 10.66 -13.89 -0.89
CA PRO A 15 11.27 -14.71 -1.94
C PRO A 15 12.74 -15.10 -1.62
N ASN A 16 13.37 -14.44 -0.64
CA ASN A 16 14.75 -14.72 -0.25
C ASN A 16 14.86 -15.81 0.83
N CYS A 17 13.94 -15.86 1.81
CA CYS A 17 14.06 -16.78 2.94
C CYS A 17 12.77 -17.53 3.32
N GLY A 18 11.66 -17.30 2.62
CA GLY A 18 10.39 -18.00 2.83
C GLY A 18 9.61 -17.59 4.09
N SER A 19 10.04 -16.56 4.83
CA SER A 19 9.29 -16.08 6.00
C SER A 19 8.08 -15.26 5.57
N GLU A 20 7.02 -15.28 6.37
CA GLU A 20 5.88 -14.37 6.21
C GLU A 20 6.31 -12.93 6.52
N VAL A 21 5.96 -11.99 5.65
CA VAL A 21 6.30 -10.57 5.74
C VAL A 21 5.02 -9.76 5.63
N GLU A 22 4.80 -8.87 6.60
CA GLU A 22 3.73 -7.89 6.57
C GLU A 22 4.06 -6.77 5.58
N ILE A 23 3.11 -6.46 4.71
CA ILE A 23 3.14 -5.29 3.84
C ILE A 23 1.79 -4.57 3.90
N TRP A 24 1.80 -3.25 4.06
CA TRP A 24 0.55 -2.49 4.03
C TRP A 24 0.05 -2.33 2.60
N SER A 25 -1.27 -2.32 2.43
CA SER A 25 -1.87 -2.29 1.09
C SER A 25 -1.54 -1.05 0.25
N ASP A 26 -1.04 0.03 0.88
CA ASP A 26 -0.55 1.27 0.26
C ASP A 26 0.98 1.34 0.13
N GLU A 27 1.69 0.30 0.55
CA GLU A 27 3.13 0.14 0.34
C GLU A 27 3.38 -0.72 -0.91
N ASP A 28 4.48 -0.43 -1.61
CA ASP A 28 4.97 -1.23 -2.74
C ASP A 28 6.07 -2.21 -2.32
N GLU A 29 6.82 -1.87 -1.27
CA GLU A 29 7.91 -2.67 -0.74
C GLU A 29 7.96 -2.59 0.79
N THR A 30 8.52 -3.63 1.40
CA THR A 30 8.74 -3.73 2.84
C THR A 30 10.05 -4.45 3.11
N ARG A 31 10.58 -4.35 4.33
CA ARG A 31 11.78 -5.07 4.74
C ARG A 31 11.40 -6.35 5.47
N CYS A 32 11.93 -7.48 5.01
CA CYS A 32 11.79 -8.74 5.71
C CYS A 32 12.49 -8.70 7.07
N SER A 33 11.74 -8.84 8.17
CA SER A 33 12.28 -8.86 9.54
C SER A 33 13.17 -10.09 9.82
N SER A 34 13.04 -11.17 9.05
CA SER A 34 13.84 -12.39 9.24
C SER A 34 15.24 -12.31 8.59
N CYS A 35 15.34 -11.96 7.31
CA CYS A 35 16.62 -11.95 6.57
C CYS A 35 17.13 -10.55 6.17
N GLY A 36 16.33 -9.49 6.37
CA GLY A 36 16.69 -8.11 6.01
C GLY A 36 16.56 -7.76 4.53
N ALA A 37 16.16 -8.70 3.67
CA ALA A 37 15.92 -8.42 2.25
C ALA A 37 14.74 -7.46 2.05
N ILE A 38 14.80 -6.66 1.00
CA ILE A 38 13.67 -5.86 0.54
C ILE A 38 12.74 -6.77 -0.26
N VAL A 39 11.49 -6.84 0.17
CA VAL A 39 10.42 -7.61 -0.47
C VAL A 39 9.52 -6.63 -1.18
N VAL A 40 9.47 -6.73 -2.50
CA VAL A 40 8.61 -5.90 -3.36
C VAL A 40 7.37 -6.70 -3.70
N ARG A 41 6.18 -6.11 -3.56
CA ARG A 41 4.94 -6.77 -3.95
C ARG A 41 4.87 -6.92 -5.47
N GLU A 42 4.17 -7.94 -5.93
CA GLU A 42 3.76 -7.99 -7.34
C GLU A 42 2.83 -6.80 -7.64
N GLN A 43 3.15 -6.04 -8.70
CA GLN A 43 2.45 -4.81 -9.03
C GLN A 43 0.94 -5.03 -9.12
N ARG A 44 0.19 -4.29 -8.29
CA ARG A 44 -1.28 -4.23 -8.39
C ARG A 44 -1.67 -3.00 -9.19
N PHE A 45 -2.22 -3.22 -10.39
CA PHE A 45 -2.80 -2.15 -11.17
C PHE A 45 -4.05 -1.60 -10.48
N SER A 46 -3.99 -0.36 -10.00
CA SER A 46 -5.17 0.37 -9.55
C SER A 46 -5.80 1.11 -10.73
N CYS A 47 -7.08 1.50 -10.61
CA CYS A 47 -7.68 2.38 -11.61
C CYS A 47 -7.01 3.77 -11.66
N LEU A 48 -6.21 4.15 -10.66
CA LEU A 48 -5.48 5.42 -10.66
C LEU A 48 -4.35 5.46 -11.71
N GLU A 49 -3.96 4.30 -12.24
CA GLU A 49 -2.91 4.20 -13.26
C GLU A 49 -3.40 4.51 -14.68
N TRP A 50 -4.68 4.28 -14.96
CA TRP A 50 -5.22 4.34 -16.34
C TRP A 50 -6.54 5.10 -16.48
N CYS A 51 -7.24 5.38 -15.38
CA CYS A 51 -8.51 6.09 -15.43
C CYS A 51 -8.29 7.57 -15.75
N LYS A 52 -9.04 8.10 -16.72
CA LYS A 52 -9.05 9.54 -17.07
C LYS A 52 -9.46 10.49 -15.93
N TYR A 53 -10.00 9.96 -14.83
CA TYR A 53 -10.39 10.73 -13.64
C TYR A 53 -9.44 10.50 -12.45
N ALA A 54 -8.32 9.81 -12.64
CA ALA A 54 -7.41 9.41 -11.57
C ALA A 54 -6.89 10.59 -10.76
N ASP A 55 -6.53 11.70 -11.41
CA ASP A 55 -6.03 12.91 -10.72
C ASP A 55 -7.06 13.48 -9.74
N ARG A 56 -8.33 13.55 -10.16
CA ARG A 56 -9.42 14.01 -9.30
C ARG A 56 -9.61 13.09 -8.08
N CYS A 57 -9.44 11.78 -8.27
CA CYS A 57 -9.48 10.82 -7.18
C CYS A 57 -8.29 10.98 -6.24
N ARG A 58 -7.07 11.18 -6.74
CA ARG A 58 -5.86 11.45 -5.93
C ARG A 58 -6.06 12.67 -5.05
N GLU A 59 -6.54 13.79 -5.60
CA GLU A 59 -6.81 15.00 -4.83
C GLU A 59 -7.82 14.78 -3.70
N PHE A 60 -8.87 14.00 -3.95
CA PHE A 60 -9.87 13.68 -2.92
C PHE A 60 -9.28 12.77 -1.83
N ILE A 61 -8.49 11.77 -2.20
CA ILE A 61 -7.85 10.84 -1.26
C ILE A 61 -6.94 11.62 -0.29
N GLU A 62 -6.11 12.54 -0.79
CA GLU A 62 -5.20 13.33 0.05
C GLU A 62 -5.97 14.20 1.07
N LYS A 63 -7.02 14.90 0.63
CA LYS A 63 -7.88 15.68 1.54
C LYS A 63 -8.51 14.85 2.66
N VAL A 64 -8.92 13.62 2.33
CA VAL A 64 -9.51 12.69 3.31
C VAL A 64 -8.44 12.20 4.29
N LYS A 65 -7.20 11.97 3.86
CA LYS A 65 -6.08 11.60 4.75
C LYS A 65 -5.75 12.73 5.72
N GLU A 66 -5.59 13.96 5.25
CA GLU A 66 -5.28 15.14 6.08
C GLU A 66 -6.34 15.36 7.17
N SER A 67 -7.62 15.26 6.80
CA SER A 67 -8.74 15.44 7.74
C SER A 67 -8.79 14.38 8.86
N ARG A 68 -8.16 13.22 8.67
CA ARG A 68 -8.10 12.16 9.68
C ARG A 68 -6.88 12.25 10.59
N ILE A 69 -5.75 12.76 10.09
CA ILE A 69 -4.52 12.95 10.88
C ILE A 69 -4.69 14.09 11.90
N GLY A 70 -5.58 15.06 11.62
CA GLY A 70 -5.94 16.14 12.55
C GLY A 70 -6.91 15.78 13.68
N GLY A 71 -7.31 14.51 13.81
CA GLY A 71 -8.15 14.02 14.91
C GLY A 71 -7.31 13.38 16.01
N ILE A 72 -6.74 14.19 16.90
CA ILE A 72 -6.22 13.75 18.22
C ILE A 72 -7.42 13.64 19.17
#